data_AF-A0A2T7KGZ1-F1
#
_entry.id   AF-A0A2T7KGZ1-F1
#
_cell.length_a   1.000
_cell.length_b   1.000
_cell.length_c   1.000
_cell.angle_alpha   90.00
_cell.angle_beta   90.00
_cell.angle_gamma   90.00
#
_symmetry.space_group_name_H-M   'P 1'
#
loop_
_entity.id
_entity.type
_entity.pdbx_description
1 polymer ?
#
loop_
_entity_poly.entity_id
_entity_poly.type
_entity_poly.pdbx_seq_one_letter_code
_entity_poly.pdbx_strand_id
1 'polypeptide(L)'
;MSSAGRTTGTDTEYVSPPAPVLLSSIPTRGGADVHVYQDSDGSLSSDCTGCGEYAWALLSLVSPQFAREHAATCIRPPRPPRPLPVAA
;
A
#
# COMPACT_ATOMS: atom_id res chain seq x y z
N MET A 1 -40.29 33.90 14.48
CA MET A 1 -39.44 33.82 15.68
C MET A 1 -38.61 32.54 15.49
N SER A 2 -37.47 32.62 14.80
CA SER A 2 -36.12 32.74 15.41
C SER A 2 -35.75 31.46 16.19
N SER A 3 -34.67 30.71 15.98
CA SER A 3 -33.47 30.83 15.13
C SER A 3 -32.70 29.49 15.13
N ALA A 4 -31.98 29.25 14.02
CA ALA A 4 -30.60 28.76 13.92
C ALA A 4 -30.14 27.45 14.60
N GLY A 5 -29.54 26.59 13.77
CA GLY A 5 -28.61 25.55 14.17
C GLY A 5 -27.93 24.94 12.95
N ARG A 6 -27.22 25.79 12.19
CA ARG A 6 -26.47 25.48 10.97
C ARG A 6 -25.65 24.20 11.15
N THR A 7 -26.04 23.10 10.48
CA THR A 7 -25.13 22.00 10.18
C THR A 7 -24.08 22.56 9.23
N THR A 8 -22.99 23.06 9.79
CA THR A 8 -21.72 23.16 9.06
C THR A 8 -21.28 21.72 8.80
N GLY A 9 -21.88 21.10 7.78
CA GLY A 9 -21.17 20.11 7.00
C GLY A 9 -19.99 20.88 6.42
N THR A 10 -18.84 20.80 7.08
CA THR A 10 -17.59 20.90 6.36
C THR A 10 -17.66 19.79 5.35
N ASP A 11 -18.12 20.14 4.15
CA ASP A 11 -17.76 19.45 2.92
C ASP A 11 -16.25 19.61 2.84
N THR A 12 -15.54 18.82 3.64
CA THR A 12 -14.14 18.53 3.39
C THR A 12 -14.23 17.72 2.12
N GLU A 13 -14.18 18.42 0.98
CA GLU A 13 -14.03 17.81 -0.33
C GLU A 13 -12.98 16.73 -0.14
N TYR A 14 -13.41 15.47 -0.20
CA TYR A 14 -12.54 14.33 0.05
C TYR A 14 -11.60 14.26 -1.15
N VAL A 15 -10.55 15.07 -1.11
CA VAL A 15 -9.44 14.97 -2.04
C VAL A 15 -8.78 13.66 -1.67
N SER A 16 -8.97 12.66 -2.53
CA SER A 16 -8.30 11.39 -2.37
C SER A 16 -6.80 11.70 -2.26
N PRO A 17 -6.12 11.28 -1.18
CA PRO A 17 -4.68 11.45 -1.10
C PRO A 17 -4.05 10.84 -2.35
N PRO A 18 -2.99 11.44 -2.90
CA PRO A 18 -2.35 10.92 -4.09
C PRO A 18 -2.00 9.45 -3.88
N ALA A 19 -2.30 8.63 -4.88
CA ALA A 19 -2.05 7.20 -4.80
C ALA A 19 -0.55 6.94 -4.51
N PRO A 20 -0.22 5.92 -3.70
CA PRO A 20 1.17 5.55 -3.43
C PRO A 20 1.94 5.34 -4.74
N VAL A 21 3.14 5.90 -4.81
CA VAL A 21 3.99 5.82 -6.00
C VAL A 21 4.91 4.61 -5.88
N LEU A 22 4.86 3.69 -6.84
CA LEU A 22 5.79 2.56 -6.90
C LEU A 22 7.21 3.08 -7.15
N LEU A 23 8.11 2.86 -6.19
CA LEU A 23 9.52 3.24 -6.30
C LEU A 23 10.39 2.10 -6.82
N SER A 24 10.11 0.87 -6.39
CA SER A 24 10.95 -0.29 -6.70
C SER A 24 10.18 -1.60 -6.62
N SER A 25 10.62 -2.58 -7.40
CA SER A 25 10.19 -3.98 -7.31
C SER A 25 11.41 -4.86 -7.14
N ILE A 26 11.37 -5.78 -6.17
CA ILE A 26 12.48 -6.68 -5.86
C ILE A 26 11.99 -8.12 -6.02
N PRO A 27 12.57 -8.90 -6.95
CA PRO A 27 12.18 -10.28 -7.13
C PRO A 27 12.58 -11.11 -5.91
N THR A 28 11.67 -11.97 -5.49
CA THR A 28 11.87 -12.94 -4.41
C THR A 28 12.39 -14.27 -4.95
N ARG A 29 12.90 -15.12 -4.06
CA ARG A 29 13.29 -16.49 -4.43
C ARG A 29 12.11 -17.38 -4.80
N GLY A 30 10.90 -17.02 -4.38
CA GLY A 30 9.66 -17.72 -4.73
C GLY A 30 9.11 -17.38 -6.12
N GLY A 31 9.72 -16.42 -6.83
CA GLY A 31 9.21 -15.91 -8.10
C GLY A 31 8.10 -14.87 -7.96
N ALA A 32 7.79 -14.45 -6.73
CA ALA A 32 6.99 -13.26 -6.43
C ALA A 32 7.84 -11.99 -6.37
N ASP A 33 7.22 -10.85 -6.15
CA ASP A 33 7.84 -9.54 -6.06
C ASP A 33 7.51 -8.85 -4.73
N VAL A 34 8.49 -8.15 -4.17
CA VAL A 34 8.28 -7.17 -3.10
C VAL A 34 8.29 -5.78 -3.74
N HIS A 35 7.12 -5.13 -3.75
CA HIS A 35 6.95 -3.77 -4.18
C HIS A 35 7.24 -2.80 -3.04
N VAL A 36 7.91 -1.70 -3.34
CA VAL A 36 8.18 -0.60 -2.41
C VAL A 36 7.51 0.65 -2.95
N TYR A 37 6.67 1.28 -2.13
CA TYR A 37 5.93 2.48 -2.48
C TYR A 37 6.35 3.65 -1.61
N GLN A 38 6.19 4.84 -2.15
CA GLN A 38 6.20 6.09 -1.40
C GLN A 38 4.77 6.60 -1.25
N ASP A 39 4.33 6.75 -0.01
CA ASP A 39 3.03 7.28 0.36
C ASP A 39 3.02 8.82 0.28
N SER A 40 1.82 9.40 0.26
CA SER A 40 1.62 10.84 0.08
C SER A 40 2.22 11.70 1.20
N ASP A 41 2.39 11.14 2.39
CA ASP A 41 3.03 11.75 3.55
C ASP A 41 4.57 11.62 3.53
N GLY A 42 5.12 11.00 2.48
CA GLY A 42 6.54 10.70 2.34
C GLY A 42 6.99 9.40 3.03
N SER A 43 6.08 8.70 3.72
CA SER A 43 6.37 7.39 4.31
C SER A 43 6.63 6.34 3.24
N LEU A 44 7.33 5.27 3.62
CA LEU A 44 7.56 4.13 2.75
C LEU A 44 6.70 2.96 3.20
N SER A 45 6.07 2.32 2.24
CA SER A 45 5.35 1.07 2.43
C SER A 45 5.89 -0.01 1.49
N SER A 46 5.68 -1.27 1.86
CA SER A 46 6.03 -2.40 1.01
C SER A 46 4.96 -3.47 1.04
N ASP A 47 4.80 -4.15 -0.09
CA ASP A 47 3.82 -5.22 -0.32
C ASP A 47 4.54 -6.38 -1.02
N CYS A 48 4.31 -7.62 -0.57
CA CYS A 48 4.85 -8.81 -1.19
C CYS A 48 3.76 -9.63 -1.88
N THR A 49 3.85 -9.79 -3.20
CA THR A 49 2.83 -10.50 -4.00
C THR A 49 2.77 -12.01 -3.73
N GLY A 50 3.78 -12.56 -3.06
CA GLY A 50 3.87 -13.99 -2.72
C GLY A 50 3.24 -14.30 -1.37
N CYS A 51 3.76 -13.70 -0.30
CA CYS A 51 3.27 -13.94 1.06
C CYS A 51 2.15 -12.99 1.48
N GLY A 52 1.82 -11.95 0.70
CA GLY A 52 0.82 -10.94 1.02
C GLY A 52 1.14 -10.11 2.26
N GLU A 53 2.39 -10.14 2.72
CA GLU A 53 2.84 -9.30 3.82
C GLU A 53 2.90 -7.86 3.34
N TYR A 54 2.20 -7.00 4.07
CA TYR A 54 2.24 -5.56 3.91
C TYR A 54 2.92 -4.94 5.12
N ALA A 55 4.03 -4.24 4.88
CA ALA A 55 4.75 -3.52 5.91
C ALA A 55 4.70 -2.02 5.62
N TRP A 56 3.97 -1.31 6.47
CA TRP A 56 4.06 0.13 6.62
C TRP A 56 5.19 0.46 7.60
N ALA A 57 6.01 1.45 7.31
CA ALA A 57 6.76 2.07 8.36
C ALA A 57 6.87 3.57 8.19
N LEU A 58 6.83 4.23 9.34
CA LEU A 58 7.42 5.54 9.52
C LEU A 58 8.83 5.51 8.93
N LEU A 59 9.19 6.54 8.17
CA LEU A 59 10.42 6.80 7.38
C LEU A 59 11.76 6.16 7.85
N SER A 60 11.87 5.69 9.08
CA SER A 60 13.05 5.07 9.68
C SER A 60 13.08 3.52 9.66
N LEU A 61 11.96 2.80 9.49
CA LEU A 61 11.94 1.33 9.60
C LEU A 61 11.82 0.57 8.26
N VAL A 62 11.03 1.08 7.31
CA VAL A 62 11.01 0.59 5.92
C VAL A 62 12.04 1.41 5.18
N SER A 63 13.28 0.99 5.34
CA SER A 63 14.31 1.34 4.36
C SER A 63 14.18 0.38 3.17
N PRO A 64 14.75 0.70 1.99
CA PRO A 64 14.91 -0.27 0.92
C PRO A 64 15.63 -1.56 1.38
N GLN A 65 16.29 -1.54 2.54
CA GLN A 65 16.89 -2.71 3.17
C GLN A 65 15.86 -3.72 3.69
N PHE A 66 14.76 -3.26 4.32
CA PHE A 66 13.69 -4.15 4.78
C PHE A 66 13.09 -4.93 3.60
N ALA A 67 12.77 -4.24 2.50
CA ALA A 67 12.23 -4.87 1.30
C ALA A 67 13.21 -5.89 0.68
N ARG A 68 14.52 -5.60 0.71
CA ARG A 68 15.57 -6.52 0.26
C ARG A 68 15.69 -7.76 1.16
N GLU A 69 15.67 -7.58 2.48
CA GLU A 69 15.71 -8.68 3.46
C GLU A 69 14.48 -9.58 3.33
N HIS A 70 13.31 -8.96 3.17
CA HIS A 70 12.08 -9.69 2.88
C HIS A 70 12.19 -10.48 1.57
N ALA A 71 12.62 -9.84 0.48
CA ALA A 71 12.74 -10.51 -0.81
C ALA A 71 13.73 -11.67 -0.80
N ALA A 72 14.83 -11.54 -0.04
CA ALA A 72 15.83 -12.59 0.11
C ALA A 72 15.31 -13.83 0.87
N THR A 73 14.31 -13.66 1.74
CA THR A 73 13.76 -14.72 2.59
C THR A 73 12.45 -15.30 2.08
N CYS A 74 11.67 -14.52 1.31
CA CYS A 74 10.41 -14.98 0.77
C CYS A 74 10.61 -16.02 -0.35
N ILE A 75 10.06 -17.21 -0.13
CA ILE A 75 10.05 -18.33 -1.09
C ILE A 75 8.64 -18.65 -1.61
N ARG A 76 7.64 -17.81 -1.27
CA ARG A 76 6.25 -18.04 -1.66
C ARG A 76 6.06 -17.68 -3.14
N PRO A 77 5.37 -18.54 -3.93
CA PRO A 77 5.01 -18.19 -5.29
C PRO A 77 4.03 -17.01 -5.30
N PRO A 78 3.95 -16.25 -6.41
CA PRO A 78 2.96 -15.20 -6.57
C PRO A 78 1.56 -15.73 -6.30
N ARG A 79 0.76 -14.99 -5.54
CA ARG A 79 -0.66 -15.31 -5.40
C ARG A 79 -1.33 -15.13 -6.76
N PRO A 80 -2.18 -16.07 -7.21
CA PRO A 80 -2.93 -15.88 -8.44
C PRO A 80 -3.82 -14.63 -8.31
N PRO A 81 -4.01 -13.86 -9.39
CA PRO A 81 -4.94 -12.75 -9.39
C PRO A 81 -6.32 -13.27 -8.99
N ARG A 82 -6.96 -12.61 -8.03
CA ARG A 82 -8.30 -12.98 -7.57
C ARG A 82 -9.22 -12.98 -8.80
N PRO A 83 -10.00 -14.05 -9.05
CA PRO A 83 -10.97 -14.03 -10.14
C PRO A 83 -11.89 -12.82 -9.94
N LEU A 84 -11.95 -11.94 -10.94
CA LEU A 84 -12.94 -10.86 -10.93
C LEU A 84 -14.32 -11.51 -10.84
N PRO A 85 -15.26 -10.96 -10.04
CA PRO A 85 -16.62 -11.47 -10.04
C PRO A 85 -17.16 -11.36 -11.46
N VAL A 86 -17.43 -12.51 -12.09
CA VAL A 86 -18.18 -12.54 -13.34
C VAL A 86 -19.56 -12.00 -13.01
N ALA A 87 -19.88 -10.81 -13.54
CA ALA A 87 -21.25 -10.30 -13.46
C ALA A 87 -22.15 -11.29 -14.20
N ALA A 88 -23.09 -11.90 -13.48
CA ALA A 88 -24.13 -12.77 -14.02
C ALA A 88 -25.30 -11.95 -14.55
#